data_AF-Q6SKP1-F1
#
_entry.id   AF-Q6SKP1-F1
#
_cell.length_a   1.000
_cell.length_b   1.000
_cell.length_c   1.000
_cell.angle_alpha   90.00
_cell.angle_beta   90.00
_cell.angle_gamma   90.00
#
_symmetry.space_group_name_H-M   'P 1'
#
loop_
_entity.id
_entity.type
_entity.pdbx_description
1 polymer ?
#
loop_
_entity_poly.entity_id
_entity_poly.type
_entity_poly.pdbx_seq_one_letter_code
_entity_poly.pdbx_strand_id
1 'polypeptide(L)' 'FQPSVLGLESGGIHVTTFNSIMKCDVDVRKDLYGNIVMSGGTTMYPGISDRMQKEITALAPSSLKVKIIAI' A
#
# COMPACT_ATOMS: atom_id res chain seq x y z
N PHE A 1 -3.44 4.13 8.90
CA PHE A 1 -1.97 3.96 8.74
C PHE A 1 -1.25 3.66 10.04
N GLN A 2 -1.74 4.10 11.20
CA GLN A 2 -1.14 3.75 12.50
C GLN A 2 -2.23 3.21 13.44
N PRO A 3 -2.61 1.92 13.34
CA PRO A 3 -3.71 1.36 14.12
C PRO A 3 -3.48 1.40 15.65
N SER A 4 -2.23 1.44 16.08
CA SER A 4 -1.85 1.52 17.50
C SER A 4 -2.40 2.75 18.23
N VAL A 5 -2.71 3.85 17.52
CA VAL A 5 -3.36 5.02 18.14
C VAL A 5 -4.78 4.72 18.64
N LEU A 6 -5.38 3.64 18.15
CA LEU A 6 -6.69 3.12 18.57
C LEU A 6 -6.54 1.91 19.51
N GLY A 7 -5.33 1.59 19.98
CA GLY A 7 -5.06 0.42 20.81
C GLY A 7 -5.07 -0.91 20.05
N LEU A 8 -5.01 -0.89 18.71
CA LEU A 8 -4.99 -2.11 17.90
C LEU A 8 -3.55 -2.56 17.62
N GLU A 9 -3.27 -3.84 17.89
CA GLU A 9 -1.99 -4.50 17.57
C GLU A 9 -1.94 -5.00 16.12
N SER A 10 -2.23 -4.11 15.17
CA SER A 10 -2.19 -4.42 13.74
C SER A 10 -1.32 -3.45 12.96
N GLY A 11 -0.72 -3.93 11.87
CA GLY A 11 -0.01 -3.09 10.91
C GLY A 11 -0.96 -2.15 10.18
N GLY A 12 -0.49 -0.94 9.85
CA GLY A 12 -1.25 -0.04 8.99
C GLY A 12 -1.40 -0.59 7.57
N ILE A 13 -2.38 -0.07 6.81
CA ILE A 13 -2.69 -0.54 5.45
C ILE A 13 -1.45 -0.64 4.53
N HIS A 14 -0.58 0.36 4.52
CA HIS A 14 0.70 0.34 3.79
C HIS A 14 1.59 -0.87 4.13
N VAL A 15 1.81 -1.15 5.42
CA VAL A 15 2.61 -2.30 5.90
C VAL A 15 1.93 -3.61 5.53
N THR A 16 0.61 -3.71 5.72
CA THR A 16 -0.13 -4.92 5.39
C THR A 16 -0.10 -5.22 3.89
N THR A 17 -0.27 -4.20 3.04
CA THR A 17 -0.13 -4.32 1.58
C THR A 17 1.29 -4.73 1.18
N PHE A 18 2.32 -4.08 1.71
CA PHE A 18 3.72 -4.43 1.46
C PHE A 18 4.02 -5.89 1.86
N ASN A 19 3.63 -6.29 3.07
CA ASN A 19 3.82 -7.65 3.57
C ASN A 19 3.08 -8.68 2.72
N SER A 20 1.91 -8.34 2.18
CA SER A 20 1.18 -9.22 1.27
C SER A 20 1.94 -9.43 -0.04
N ILE A 21 2.48 -8.36 -0.65
CA ILE A 21 3.26 -8.45 -1.89
C ILE A 21 4.57 -9.22 -1.64
N MET A 22 5.21 -9.05 -0.48
CA MET A 22 6.43 -9.78 -0.11
C MET A 22 6.21 -11.27 0.10
N LYS A 23 4.97 -11.72 0.30
CA LYS A 23 4.63 -13.15 0.36
C LYS A 23 4.39 -13.76 -1.03
N CYS A 24 4.21 -12.94 -2.07
CA CYS A 24 4.07 -13.40 -3.44
C CYS A 24 5.44 -13.73 -4.06
N ASP A 25 5.41 -14.51 -5.14
CA ASP A 25 6.58 -14.81 -5.97
C ASP A 25 7.26 -13.50 -6.44
N VAL A 26 8.60 -13.48 -6.47
CA VAL A 26 9.40 -12.32 -6.88
C VAL A 26 9.03 -11.86 -8.28
N ASP A 27 8.72 -12.79 -9.19
CA ASP A 27 8.42 -12.48 -10.59
C ASP A 27 7.15 -11.64 -10.76
N VAL A 28 6.17 -11.78 -9.85
CA VAL A 28 4.91 -11.02 -9.93
C VAL A 28 4.92 -9.71 -9.14
N ARG A 29 5.90 -9.49 -8.24
CA ARG A 29 5.88 -8.30 -7.35
C ARG A 29 5.91 -6.99 -8.11
N LYS A 30 6.69 -6.93 -9.20
CA LYS A 30 6.79 -5.74 -10.04
C LYS A 30 5.41 -5.33 -10.57
N ASP A 31 4.64 -6.30 -11.05
CA ASP A 31 3.31 -6.05 -11.58
C ASP A 31 2.33 -5.69 -10.47
N LEU A 32 2.45 -6.31 -9.28
CA LEU A 32 1.63 -5.97 -8.12
C LEU A 32 1.86 -4.51 -7.65
N TYR A 33 3.11 -4.05 -7.56
CA TYR A 33 3.41 -2.66 -7.21
C TYR A 33 2.95 -1.65 -8.26
N GLY A 34 3.00 -2.04 -9.54
CA GLY A 34 2.57 -1.19 -10.65
C GLY A 34 1.06 -1.09 -10.83
N ASN A 35 0.27 -1.88 -10.10
CA ASN A 35 -1.18 -2.00 -10.29
C ASN A 35 -1.96 -2.09 -8.97
N ILE A 36 -1.62 -1.27 -7.97
CA ILE A 36 -2.36 -1.22 -6.71
C ILE A 36 -3.68 -0.46 -6.91
N VAL A 37 -4.80 -1.13 -6.65
CA VAL A 37 -6.14 -0.54 -6.73
C VAL A 37 -6.72 -0.42 -5.32
N MET A 38 -7.22 0.77 -4.99
CA MET A 38 -7.93 1.09 -3.75
C MET A 38 -9.41 1.29 -4.09
N SER A 39 -10.29 0.60 -3.38
CA SER A 39 -11.73 0.71 -3.58
C SER A 39 -12.49 0.74 -2.24
N GLY A 40 -13.68 1.34 -2.27
CA GLY A 40 -14.63 1.41 -1.15
C GLY A 40 -14.77 2.83 -0.57
N GLY A 41 -15.81 3.07 0.23
CA GLY A 41 -16.10 4.42 0.74
C GLY A 41 -14.94 5.07 1.53
N THR A 42 -14.16 4.27 2.25
CA THR A 42 -12.99 4.72 3.04
C THR A 42 -11.83 5.19 2.15
N THR A 43 -11.77 4.80 0.88
CA THR A 43 -10.71 5.23 -0.05
C THR A 43 -10.99 6.59 -0.70
N MET A 44 -12.17 7.18 -0.42
CA MET A 44 -12.56 8.51 -0.88
C MET A 44 -12.05 9.64 0.03
N TYR A 45 -11.35 9.32 1.12
CA TYR A 45 -10.75 10.36 1.96
C TYR A 45 -9.72 11.19 1.16
N PRO A 46 -9.80 12.53 1.17
CA PRO A 46 -8.87 13.38 0.44
C PRO A 46 -7.41 13.08 0.82
N GLY A 47 -6.55 12.88 -0.18
CA GLY A 47 -5.11 12.64 -0.01
C GLY A 47 -4.74 11.23 0.47
N ILE A 48 -5.70 10.30 0.62
CA ILE A 48 -5.39 8.93 1.06
C ILE A 48 -4.58 8.15 0.02
N SER A 49 -4.86 8.35 -1.28
CA SER A 49 -4.12 7.75 -2.39
C SER A 49 -2.69 8.28 -2.44
N ASP A 50 -2.51 9.60 -2.34
CA ASP A 50 -1.19 10.25 -2.32
C ASP A 50 -0.36 9.77 -1.13
N ARG A 51 -0.99 9.66 0.04
CA ARG A 51 -0.33 9.11 1.22
C ARG A 51 0.05 7.65 1.01
N MET A 52 -0.86 6.81 0.51
CA MET A 52 -0.55 5.41 0.24
C MET A 52 0.61 5.28 -0.76
N GLN A 53 0.64 6.14 -1.79
CA GLN A 53 1.69 6.17 -2.80
C GLN A 53 3.04 6.49 -2.16
N LYS A 54 3.10 7.51 -1.30
CA LYS A 54 4.31 7.87 -0.56
C LYS A 54 4.81 6.74 0.35
N GLU A 55 3.90 6.14 1.12
CA GLU A 55 4.25 5.12 2.12
C GLU A 55 4.72 3.81 1.45
N ILE A 56 4.07 3.37 0.37
CA ILE A 56 4.50 2.18 -0.37
C ILE A 56 5.82 2.43 -1.11
N THR A 57 6.00 3.59 -1.75
CA THR A 57 7.28 3.94 -2.40
C THR A 57 8.44 3.96 -1.39
N ALA A 58 8.20 4.35 -0.14
CA ALA A 58 9.23 4.34 0.90
C ALA A 58 9.61 2.91 1.37
N LEU A 59 8.68 1.95 1.28
CA LEU A 59 8.91 0.55 1.67
C LEU A 59 9.42 -0.32 0.51
N ALA A 60 9.00 -0.03 -0.72
CA ALA A 60 9.37 -0.81 -1.89
C ALA A 60 10.83 -0.54 -2.32
N PRO A 61 11.52 -1.52 -2.94
CA PRO A 61 12.81 -1.28 -3.57
C PRO A 61 12.75 -0.13 -4.59
N SER A 62 13.78 0.71 -4.61
CA SER A 62 13.85 1.92 -5.46
C SER A 62 13.80 1.64 -6.97
N SER A 63 14.04 0.40 -7.39
CA SER A 63 13.94 -0.05 -8.78
C SER A 63 12.50 -0.29 -9.26
N LEU A 64 11.52 -0.34 -8.34
CA LEU A 64 10.13 -0.65 -8.65
C LEU A 64 9.30 0.64 -8.75
N LYS A 65 8.55 0.77 -9.84
CA LYS A 65 7.58 1.85 -10.01
C LYS A 65 6.27 1.49 -9.31
N VAL A 66 5.97 2.18 -8.23
CA VAL A 66 4.70 2.05 -7.51
C VAL A 66 3.66 2.93 -8.18
N LYS A 67 2.48 2.38 -8.48
CA LYS A 67 1.33 3.13 -8.99
C LYS A 67 0.09 2.74 -8.22
N ILE A 68 -0.62 3.75 -7.71
CA ILE A 68 -1.87 3.58 -6.98
C ILE A 68 -3.01 4.23 -7.75
N ILE A 69 -4.10 3.49 -7.90
CA ILE A 69 -5.35 3.95 -8.49
C ILE A 69 -6.42 3.83 -7.39
N ALA A 70 -7.14 4.91 -7.10
CA ALA A 70 -8.29 4.88 -6.20
C ALA A 70 -9.56 5.16 -6.99
N ILE A 71 -10.61 4.37 -6.73
CA ILE A 71 -11.92 4.45 -7.37
C ILE A 71 -13.05 4.53 -6.34
#